data_AF-A0A0F3MNH5-F1
#
_entry.id   AF-A0A0F3MNH5-F1
#
_cell.length_a   1.000
_cell.length_b   1.000
_cell.length_c   1.000
_cell.angle_alpha   90.00
_cell.angle_beta   90.00
_cell.angle_gamma   90.00
#
_symmetry.space_group_name_H-M   'P 1'
#
loop_
_entity.id
_entity.type
_entity.pdbx_description
1 polymer ?
#
loop_
_entity_poly.entity_id
_entity_poly.type
_entity_poly.pdbx_seq_one_letter_code
_entity_poly.pdbx_strand_id
1 'polypeptide(L)' 'MGISRTKSCTRKEKHRMQARERRLTYDEMPKFLQVVKQEKSEIVKCFILLALYTEARKRNVLTMKWRRFC' A
#
# COMPACT_ATOMS: atom_id res chain seq x y z
N MET A 1 37.37 8.69 -33.79
CA MET A 1 37.02 7.39 -33.17
C MET A 1 37.32 7.48 -31.68
N GLY A 2 36.31 7.57 -30.81
CA GLY A 2 36.48 7.65 -29.36
C GLY A 2 35.50 6.70 -28.70
N ILE A 3 36.01 5.60 -28.15
CA ILE A 3 35.23 4.47 -27.64
C ILE A 3 34.50 4.89 -26.35
N SER A 4 33.17 4.84 -26.40
CA SER A 4 32.28 4.98 -25.25
C SER A 4 32.64 3.92 -24.20
N ARG A 5 33.12 4.32 -23.02
CA ARG A 5 33.26 3.39 -21.90
C ARG A 5 31.88 3.11 -21.32
N THR A 6 31.14 2.19 -21.93
CA THR A 6 29.98 1.58 -21.30
C THR A 6 30.48 0.82 -20.07
N LYS A 7 30.16 1.30 -18.86
CA LYS A 7 30.42 0.52 -17.65
C LYS A 7 29.60 -0.76 -17.75
N SER A 8 30.28 -1.89 -17.95
CA SER A 8 29.68 -3.22 -17.97
C SER A 8 28.96 -3.45 -16.65
N CYS A 9 27.64 -3.68 -16.70
CA CYS A 9 26.89 -4.14 -15.56
C CYS A 9 27.41 -5.53 -15.17
N THR A 10 28.29 -5.60 -14.18
CA THR A 10 28.70 -6.88 -13.61
C THR A 10 27.46 -7.54 -13.01
N ARG A 11 27.26 -8.83 -13.35
CA ARG A 11 26.18 -9.69 -12.86
C ARG A 11 26.35 -9.88 -11.35
N LYS A 12 25.88 -8.91 -10.56
CA LYS A 12 25.64 -9.11 -9.13
C LYS A 12 24.47 -10.06 -9.01
N GLU A 13 24.68 -11.20 -8.35
CA GLU A 13 23.58 -12.06 -7.94
C GLU A 13 22.59 -11.23 -7.14
N LYS A 14 21.38 -11.06 -7.69
CA LYS A 14 20.31 -10.37 -6.98
C LYS A 14 19.99 -11.23 -5.77
N HIS A 15 20.43 -10.81 -4.58
CA HIS A 15 19.96 -11.39 -3.33
C HIS A 15 18.42 -11.41 -3.38
N ARG A 16 17.83 -12.60 -3.19
CA ARG A 16 16.37 -12.77 -3.15
C ARG A 16 15.83 -11.91 -2.02
N MET A 17 15.34 -10.72 -2.36
CA MET A 17 14.60 -9.87 -1.44
C MET A 17 13.32 -10.62 -1.10
N GLN A 18 13.23 -11.16 0.11
CA GLN A 18 11.98 -11.67 0.64
C GLN A 18 11.14 -10.47 1.08
N ALA A 19 10.07 -10.17 0.33
CA ALA A 19 9.07 -9.23 0.77
C ALA A 19 8.35 -9.83 1.99
N ARG A 20 8.73 -9.41 3.21
CA ARG A 20 8.00 -9.74 4.43
C ARG A 20 6.76 -8.86 4.51
N GLU A 21 5.76 -9.17 3.71
CA GLU A 21 4.42 -8.60 3.87
C GLU A 21 3.59 -9.52 4.76
N ARG A 22 3.47 -9.16 6.05
CA ARG A 22 2.52 -9.82 6.94
C ARG A 22 1.11 -9.39 6.53
N ARG A 23 0.31 -10.36 6.09
CA ARG A 23 -1.10 -10.15 5.73
C ARG A 23 -1.96 -10.20 6.98
N LEU A 24 -3.06 -9.45 6.96
CA LEU A 24 -4.08 -9.54 7.99
C LEU A 24 -4.86 -10.84 7.80
N THR A 25 -4.90 -11.67 8.85
CA THR A 25 -5.70 -12.90 8.86
C THR A 25 -7.16 -12.61 9.21
N TYR A 26 -8.06 -13.56 8.90
CA TYR A 26 -9.49 -13.39 9.17
C TYR A 26 -9.78 -13.21 10.67
N ASP A 27 -9.05 -13.92 11.54
CA ASP A 27 -9.17 -13.82 12.99
C ASP A 27 -8.65 -12.47 13.55
N GLU A 28 -7.71 -11.84 12.85
CA GLU A 28 -7.18 -10.53 13.21
C GLU A 28 -8.09 -9.38 12.73
N MET A 29 -8.95 -9.63 11.74
CA MET A 29 -9.87 -8.63 11.17
C MET A 29 -10.80 -7.95 12.19
N PRO A 30 -11.55 -8.68 13.06
CA PRO A 30 -12.43 -8.04 14.03
C PRO A 30 -11.65 -7.18 15.04
N LYS A 31 -10.47 -7.63 15.45
CA LYS A 31 -9.58 -6.88 16.35
C LYS A 31 -9.07 -5.60 15.68
N PHE A 32 -8.68 -5.69 14.42
CA PHE A 32 -8.26 -4.55 13.63
C PHE A 32 -9.38 -3.50 13.51
N LEU A 33 -10.60 -3.93 13.17
CA LEU A 33 -11.75 -3.03 13.06
C LEU A 33 -12.11 -2.37 14.40
N GLN A 34 -11.91 -3.05 15.52
CA GLN A 34 -12.12 -2.46 16.85
C GLN A 34 -11.15 -1.31 17.12
N VAL A 35 -9.87 -1.48 16.77
CA VAL A 35 -8.85 -0.42 16.89
C VAL A 35 -9.17 0.75 15.96
N VAL A 36 -9.54 0.48 14.70
CA VAL A 36 -9.93 1.50 13.73
C VAL A 36 -11.15 2.31 14.22
N LYS A 37 -12.06 1.67 14.97
CA LYS A 37 -13.20 2.38 15.57
C LYS A 37 -12.80 3.39 16.64
N GLN A 38 -11.71 3.12 17.38
CA GLN A 38 -11.18 3.96 18.46
C GLN A 38 -10.26 5.09 17.95
N GLU A 39 -9.89 5.07 16.66
CA GLU A 39 -9.06 6.10 16.05
C GLU A 39 -9.70 7.49 16.15
N LYS A 40 -8.92 8.49 16.56
CA LYS A 40 -9.41 9.86 16.79
C LYS A 40 -9.64 10.61 15.49
N SER A 41 -8.82 10.34 14.49
CA SER A 41 -8.95 11.00 13.19
C SER A 41 -10.01 10.32 12.35
N GLU A 42 -11.14 11.02 12.16
CA GLU A 42 -12.22 10.56 11.29
C GLU A 42 -11.75 10.37 9.84
N ILE A 43 -10.82 11.20 9.36
CA ILE A 43 -10.24 11.08 8.01
C ILE A 43 -9.49 9.75 7.85
N VAL A 44 -8.69 9.36 8.86
CA VAL A 44 -7.96 8.09 8.83
C VAL A 44 -8.91 6.91 8.87
N LYS A 45 -9.94 6.98 9.72
CA LYS A 45 -10.98 5.97 9.82
C LYS A 45 -11.71 5.79 8.49
N CYS A 46 -12.16 6.89 7.88
CA CYS A 46 -12.79 6.89 6.57
C CYS A 46 -11.86 6.30 5.50
N PHE A 47 -10.59 6.72 5.47
CA PHE A 47 -9.62 6.18 4.52
C PHE A 47 -9.44 4.66 4.65
N ILE A 48 -9.29 4.13 5.87
CA ILE A 48 -9.12 2.70 6.13
C ILE A 48 -10.37 1.93 5.70
N LEU A 49 -11.55 2.40 6.08
CA LEU A 49 -12.82 1.75 5.73
C LEU A 49 -13.06 1.77 4.21
N LEU A 50 -12.75 2.88 3.53
CA LEU A 50 -12.86 3.00 2.09
C LEU A 50 -11.92 2.04 1.37
N ALA A 51 -10.68 1.94 1.83
CA ALA A 51 -9.66 1.04 1.27
C ALA A 51 -10.07 -0.43 1.44
N LEU A 52 -10.66 -0.78 2.58
CA LEU A 52 -11.19 -2.14 2.83
C LEU A 52 -12.44 -2.44 1.98
N TYR A 53 -13.36 -1.50 1.86
CA TYR A 53 -14.62 -1.72 1.15
C TYR A 53 -14.48 -1.77 -0.37
N THR A 54 -13.56 -0.97 -0.93
CA THR A 54 -13.34 -0.87 -2.38
C THR A 54 -12.16 -1.69 -2.88
N GLU A 55 -11.37 -2.27 -1.96
CA GLU A 55 -10.08 -2.93 -2.24
C GLU A 55 -9.13 -2.09 -3.10
N ALA A 56 -9.31 -0.77 -3.12
CA ALA A 56 -8.51 0.12 -3.94
C ALA A 56 -7.15 0.40 -3.28
N ARG A 57 -6.09 0.46 -4.10
CA ARG A 57 -4.76 0.84 -3.63
C ARG A 57 -4.80 2.26 -3.04
N LYS A 58 -3.95 2.53 -2.04
CA LYS A 58 -3.82 3.86 -1.40
C LYS A 58 -3.80 5.02 -2.40
N ARG A 59 -2.99 4.93 -3.47
CA ARG A 59 -2.91 5.97 -4.51
C ARG A 59 -4.25 6.20 -5.23
N ASN A 60 -5.03 5.15 -5.42
CA ASN A 60 -6.33 5.24 -6.07
C ASN A 60 -7.32 5.89 -5.12
N VAL A 61 -7.39 5.43 -3.86
CA VAL A 61 -8.27 6.01 -2.82
C VAL A 61 -8.03 7.51 -2.68
N LEU A 62 -6.77 7.96 -2.64
CA LEU A 62 -6.41 9.38 -2.51
C LEU A 62 -6.70 10.22 -3.76
N THR A 63 -6.87 9.60 -4.92
CA THR A 63 -7.20 10.28 -6.19
C THR A 63 -8.68 10.17 -6.55
N MET A 64 -9.48 9.44 -5.75
CA MET A 64 -10.92 9.33 -5.97
C MET A 64 -11.58 10.70 -5.83
N LYS A 65 -12.31 11.08 -6.87
CA LYS A 65 -13.18 12.26 -6.87
C LYS A 65 -14.61 11.78 -6.66
N TRP A 66 -15.15 12.03 -5.48
CA TRP A 66 -16.52 11.69 -5.14
C TRP A 66 -17.46 12.75 -5.71
N ARG A 67 -17.79 12.63 -7.00
CA ARG A 67 -18.58 13.64 -7.72
C ARG A 67 -20.06 13.69 -7.31
N ARG A 68 -20.53 12.89 -6.35
CA ARG A 68 -21.97 12.72 -6.05
C ARG A 68 -22.35 12.18 -4.66
N PHE A 69 -21.46 12.25 -3.68
CA PHE A 69 -21.80 11.92 -2.30
C PHE A 69 -21.49 13.13 -1.39
N CYS A 70 -22.26 14.19 -1.60
CA CYS A 70 -22.54 15.24 -0.62
C CYS A 70 -24.07 15.34 -0.52
#